data_AF-A0A0D0AS21-F1
#
_entry.id   AF-A0A0D0AS21-F1
#
_cell.length_a   1.000
_cell.length_b   1.000
_cell.length_c   1.000
_cell.angle_alpha   90.00
_cell.angle_beta   90.00
_cell.angle_gamma   90.00
#
_symmetry.space_group_name_H-M   'P 1'
#
loop_
_entity.id
_entity.type
_entity.pdbx_description
1 polymer ?
#
loop_
_entity_poly.entity_id
_entity_poly.type
_entity_poly.pdbx_seq_one_letter_code
_entity_poly.pdbx_strand_id
1 'polypeptide(L)'
;MNFSWSTPLRRKGQTNLPLIPNEIYLHIFECMAPTDQPLKEQDVETFSALALVCRFFCSVALPRIFEQILANSEPAKSLALYVKECTFEYWESDEKTKWLFPFASLFCKAMTRMSNIRKVVFSSSFVKTDHWEALAELKQLEDLGFHFCSFIDDPPNKELTVRSVMLYGPRFTFTLRPIATTSLRSLKADIVEAVLNVVTFRQLAIDELVLHRQIPDIEPLLHVFQHLPNLQILSFSLSRQALASSYGKLSLKRLFTRLRSFTMNVFDAHVPRHDNDDIKMYPISVMDLGPFLA
;
A
#
# COMPACT_ATOMS: atom_id res chain seq x y z
N MET A 1 1.79 -0.83 20.74
CA MET A 1 3.21 -1.09 20.38
C MET A 1 4.02 0.12 20.82
N ASN A 2 5.19 -0.06 21.45
CA ASN A 2 6.10 1.06 21.71
C ASN A 2 6.82 1.39 20.39
N PHE A 3 6.60 2.60 19.87
CA PHE A 3 7.40 3.12 18.77
C PHE A 3 8.83 3.35 19.27
N SER A 4 9.70 2.35 19.11
CA SER A 4 11.13 2.53 19.33
C SER A 4 11.72 3.15 18.08
N TRP A 5 12.22 4.38 18.18
CA TRP A 5 13.12 4.93 17.17
C TRP A 5 14.29 3.96 16.98
N SER A 6 14.63 3.63 15.73
CA SER A 6 15.87 2.93 15.44
C SER A 6 16.98 3.96 15.37
N THR A 7 17.87 3.92 16.35
CA THR A 7 19.16 4.61 16.27
C THR A 7 20.10 3.80 15.35
N PRO A 8 21.05 4.45 14.66
CA PRO A 8 22.01 3.73 13.84
C PRO A 8 22.75 2.67 14.66
N LEU A 9 22.66 1.41 14.24
CA LEU A 9 23.46 0.35 14.85
C LEU A 9 24.91 0.53 14.42
N ARG A 10 25.78 0.84 15.37
CA ARG A 10 27.20 1.03 15.11
C ARG A 10 27.94 -0.28 15.32
N ARG A 11 28.77 -0.69 14.36
CA ARG A 11 29.57 -1.91 14.43
C ARG A 11 31.02 -1.67 14.02
N LYS A 12 31.94 -2.41 14.65
CA LYS A 12 33.34 -2.57 14.23
C LYS A 12 33.58 -4.06 14.05
N GLY A 13 33.52 -4.55 12.82
CA GLY A 13 33.46 -5.98 12.54
C GLY A 13 32.18 -6.60 13.12
N GLN A 14 32.32 -7.60 13.98
CA GLN A 14 31.20 -8.24 14.69
C GLN A 14 30.82 -7.57 16.02
N THR A 15 31.61 -6.59 16.47
CA THR A 15 31.38 -5.93 17.76
C THR A 15 30.43 -4.75 17.60
N ASN A 16 29.34 -4.74 18.36
CA ASN A 16 28.48 -3.56 18.48
C ASN A 16 29.22 -2.47 19.28
N LEU A 17 29.21 -1.24 18.77
CA LEU A 17 29.78 -0.08 19.44
C LEU A 17 28.69 0.61 20.30
N PRO A 18 29.09 1.40 21.31
CA PRO A 18 28.16 2.21 22.09
C PRO A 18 27.32 3.13 21.21
N LEU A 19 26.05 3.29 21.59
CA LEU A 19 25.13 4.22 20.94
C LEU A 19 25.64 5.66 21.12
N ILE A 20 25.50 6.46 20.06
CA ILE A 20 25.71 7.91 20.11
C ILE A 20 24.34 8.54 20.37
N PRO A 21 24.21 9.50 21.31
CA PRO A 21 22.98 10.26 21.51
C PRO A 21 22.53 10.99 20.22
N ASN A 22 21.22 11.10 19.99
CA ASN A 22 20.67 11.69 18.77
C ASN A 22 21.11 13.15 18.56
N GLU A 23 21.33 13.89 19.64
CA GLU A 23 21.77 15.29 19.64
C GLU A 23 23.14 15.45 18.96
N ILE A 24 24.04 14.47 19.15
CA ILE A 24 25.36 14.48 18.50
C ILE A 24 25.21 14.23 17.00
N TYR A 25 24.31 13.34 16.59
CA TYR A 25 24.03 13.15 15.18
C TYR A 25 23.44 14.41 14.54
N LEU A 26 22.50 15.09 15.20
CA LEU A 26 21.96 16.36 14.70
C LEU A 26 23.06 17.41 14.49
N HIS A 27 24.01 17.52 15.43
CA HIS A 27 25.18 18.38 15.24
C HIS A 27 26.06 17.94 14.06
N ILE A 28 26.25 16.64 13.84
CA ILE A 28 26.97 16.13 12.66
C ILE A 28 26.24 16.54 11.37
N PHE A 29 24.92 16.35 11.29
CA PHE A 29 24.12 16.77 10.14
C PHE A 29 24.23 18.28 9.88
N GLU A 30 24.20 19.10 10.92
CA GLU A 30 24.36 20.55 10.82
C GLU A 30 25.77 20.97 10.34
N CYS A 31 26.81 20.27 10.78
CA CYS A 31 28.17 20.49 10.29
C CYS A 31 28.37 20.04 8.83
N MET A 32 27.65 18.99 8.40
CA MET A 32 27.74 18.49 7.02
C MET A 32 27.08 19.46 6.04
N ALA A 33 25.89 19.95 6.38
CA ALA A 33 25.20 20.98 5.62
C ALA A 33 24.37 21.83 6.61
N PRO A 34 24.64 23.13 6.78
CA PRO A 34 23.87 23.98 7.69
C PRO A 34 22.39 24.12 7.27
N THR A 35 21.47 24.25 8.23
CA THR A 35 20.01 24.28 7.94
C THR A 35 19.58 25.56 7.23
N ASP A 36 20.35 26.63 7.38
CA ASP A 36 20.14 27.91 6.71
C ASP A 36 20.70 27.95 5.28
N GLN A 37 21.35 26.88 4.81
CA GLN A 37 21.99 26.83 3.50
C GLN A 37 21.31 25.79 2.58
N PRO A 38 21.12 26.12 1.29
CA PRO A 38 20.70 25.13 0.31
C PRO A 38 21.71 23.97 0.21
N LEU A 39 21.22 22.74 0.07
CA LEU A 39 22.08 21.57 -0.14
C LEU A 39 22.78 21.68 -1.50
N LYS A 40 24.08 21.42 -1.52
CA LYS A 40 24.83 21.21 -2.77
C LYS A 40 24.52 19.81 -3.32
N GLU A 41 24.87 19.56 -4.58
CA GLU A 41 24.67 18.27 -5.24
C GLU A 41 25.25 17.10 -4.42
N GLN A 42 26.50 17.24 -3.97
CA GLN A 42 27.17 16.22 -3.14
C GLN A 42 26.49 16.02 -1.77
N ASP A 43 25.85 17.06 -1.23
CA ASP A 43 25.09 16.95 0.01
C ASP A 43 23.81 16.15 -0.22
N VAL A 44 23.11 16.36 -1.34
CA VAL A 44 21.89 15.61 -1.67
C VAL A 44 22.17 14.11 -1.81
N GLU A 45 23.27 13.72 -2.46
CA GLU A 45 23.71 12.33 -2.55
C GLU A 45 24.02 11.76 -1.16
N THR A 46 24.75 12.50 -0.35
CA THR A 46 25.14 12.08 1.00
C THR A 46 23.91 11.92 1.90
N PHE A 47 23.00 12.88 1.88
CA PHE A 47 21.76 12.84 2.66
C PHE A 47 20.84 11.70 2.20
N SER A 48 20.81 11.41 0.89
CA SER A 48 20.06 10.29 0.33
C SER A 48 20.62 8.95 0.84
N ALA A 49 21.95 8.79 0.88
CA ALA A 49 22.59 7.62 1.48
C ALA A 49 22.32 7.51 2.99
N LEU A 50 22.38 8.64 3.72
CA LEU A 50 22.12 8.68 5.16
C LEU A 50 20.66 8.31 5.48
N ALA A 51 19.70 8.74 4.66
CA ALA A 51 18.29 8.41 4.85
C ALA A 51 18.01 6.90 4.87
N LEU A 52 18.87 6.09 4.24
CA LEU A 52 18.75 4.63 4.19
C LEU A 52 19.34 3.91 5.42
N VAL A 53 20.04 4.62 6.31
CA VAL A 53 20.75 4.00 7.45
C VAL A 53 19.79 3.52 8.54
N CYS A 54 18.88 4.39 8.98
CA CYS A 54 17.89 4.09 10.03
C CYS A 54 16.73 5.08 10.00
N ARG A 55 15.68 4.83 10.80
CA ARG A 55 14.50 5.70 10.85
C ARG A 55 14.82 7.11 11.34
N PHE A 56 15.74 7.24 12.29
CA PHE A 56 16.17 8.55 12.77
C PHE A 56 16.85 9.37 11.67
N PHE A 57 17.81 8.79 10.94
CA PHE A 57 18.48 9.51 9.85
C PHE A 57 17.53 9.84 8.71
N CYS A 58 16.62 8.93 8.37
CA CYS A 58 15.53 9.18 7.43
C CYS A 58 14.73 10.44 7.82
N SER A 59 14.34 10.55 9.09
CA SER A 59 13.55 11.69 9.59
C SER A 59 14.30 13.03 9.58
N VAL A 60 15.63 13.02 9.57
CA VAL A 60 16.46 14.24 9.50
C VAL A 60 16.80 14.59 8.05
N ALA A 61 17.12 13.58 7.24
CA ALA A 61 17.67 13.79 5.91
C ALA A 61 16.60 14.05 4.83
N LEU A 62 15.49 13.30 4.84
CA LEU A 62 14.45 13.43 3.82
C LEU A 62 13.79 14.81 3.78
N PRO A 63 13.46 15.47 4.91
CA PRO A 63 12.87 16.80 4.86
C PRO A 63 13.73 17.80 4.06
N ARG A 64 15.05 17.76 4.27
CA ARG A 64 15.99 18.65 3.57
C ARG A 64 16.08 18.35 2.08
N ILE A 65 16.08 17.08 1.70
CA ILE A 65 16.01 16.69 0.27
C ILE A 65 14.69 17.18 -0.35
N PHE A 66 13.58 17.08 0.37
CA PHE A 66 12.27 17.45 -0.14
C PHE A 66 12.06 18.96 -0.25
N GLU A 67 12.64 19.74 0.66
CA GLU A 67 12.74 21.19 0.50
C GLU A 67 13.48 21.56 -0.79
N GLN A 68 14.55 20.84 -1.15
CA GLN A 68 15.26 21.04 -2.40
C GLN A 68 14.45 20.66 -3.64
N ILE A 69 13.60 19.63 -3.56
CA ILE A 69 12.63 19.29 -4.61
C ILE A 69 11.62 20.43 -4.78
N LEU A 70 11.10 20.98 -3.68
CA LEU A 70 10.16 22.09 -3.71
C LEU A 70 10.78 23.38 -4.26
N ALA A 71 12.07 23.61 -3.97
CA ALA A 71 12.84 24.71 -4.53
C ALA A 71 13.21 24.50 -6.01
N ASN A 72 12.88 23.35 -6.62
CA ASN A 72 13.25 22.96 -7.98
C ASN A 72 14.77 23.01 -8.25
N SER A 73 15.60 22.65 -7.28
CA SER A 73 17.05 22.54 -7.49
C SER A 73 17.37 21.34 -8.40
N GLU A 74 18.33 21.48 -9.31
CA GLU A 74 18.63 20.48 -10.34
C GLU A 74 19.08 19.10 -9.81
N PRO A 75 19.84 18.97 -8.70
CA PRO A 75 20.15 17.66 -8.13
C PRO A 75 18.91 16.93 -7.60
N ALA A 76 18.07 17.62 -6.84
CA ALA A 76 16.89 17.03 -6.22
C ALA A 76 15.79 16.75 -7.26
N LYS A 77 15.65 17.62 -8.27
CA LYS A 77 14.75 17.43 -9.40
C LYS A 77 15.16 16.23 -10.25
N SER A 78 16.45 16.06 -10.51
CA SER A 78 16.96 14.89 -11.24
C SER A 78 16.63 13.60 -10.49
N LEU A 79 16.83 13.57 -9.17
CA LEU A 79 16.44 12.41 -8.34
C LEU A 79 14.94 12.15 -8.36
N ALA A 80 14.13 13.21 -8.25
CA ALA A 80 12.66 13.12 -8.29
C ALA A 80 12.14 12.44 -9.57
N LEU A 81 12.83 12.60 -10.71
CA LEU A 81 12.46 11.94 -11.96
C LEU A 81 12.61 10.41 -11.92
N TYR A 82 13.45 9.87 -11.04
CA TYR A 82 13.64 8.42 -10.91
C TYR A 82 12.66 7.76 -9.92
N VAL A 83 11.93 8.55 -9.12
CA VAL A 83 10.98 8.02 -8.15
C VAL A 83 9.71 7.54 -8.87
N LYS A 84 9.48 6.23 -8.85
CA LYS A 84 8.30 5.58 -9.45
C LYS A 84 7.30 5.08 -8.42
N GLU A 85 7.77 4.74 -7.23
CA GLU A 85 6.95 4.18 -6.16
C GLU A 85 7.20 4.96 -4.86
N CYS A 86 6.13 5.26 -4.13
CA CYS A 86 6.20 5.87 -2.82
C CYS A 86 5.47 4.99 -1.80
N THR A 87 6.08 4.77 -0.64
CA THR A 87 5.46 4.00 0.45
C THR A 87 5.49 4.81 1.74
N PHE A 88 4.33 5.00 2.35
CA PHE A 88 4.13 5.67 3.62
C PHE A 88 3.84 4.61 4.70
N GLU A 89 4.88 4.19 5.42
CA GLU A 89 4.79 3.10 6.40
C GLU A 89 4.84 3.63 7.85
N TYR A 90 3.85 3.26 8.66
CA TYR A 90 3.72 3.63 10.08
C TYR A 90 3.52 5.13 10.33
N TRP A 91 2.74 5.82 9.48
CA TRP A 91 2.41 7.24 9.63
C TRP A 91 1.17 7.47 10.51
N GLU A 92 1.01 6.66 11.54
CA GLU A 92 -0.03 6.83 12.56
C GLU A 92 0.40 7.90 13.59
N SER A 93 -0.49 8.86 13.86
CA SER A 93 -0.38 9.75 15.02
C SER A 93 -0.84 9.00 16.26
N ASP A 94 0.08 8.37 16.97
CA ASP A 94 -0.10 8.25 18.41
C ASP A 94 0.09 9.67 19.00
N GLU A 95 -0.56 10.00 20.12
CA GLU A 95 -0.24 11.20 20.89
C GLU A 95 1.27 11.29 21.20
N LYS A 96 1.94 10.13 21.25
CA LYS A 96 3.39 9.98 21.41
C LYS A 96 4.22 10.28 20.15
N THR A 97 3.63 10.21 18.94
CA THR A 97 4.34 10.38 17.65
C THR A 97 4.02 11.71 16.94
N LYS A 98 3.48 12.71 17.67
CA LYS A 98 3.20 14.07 17.15
C LYS A 98 4.35 14.69 16.35
N TRP A 99 5.60 14.28 16.59
CA TRP A 99 6.79 14.80 15.92
C TRP A 99 6.99 14.35 14.46
N LEU A 100 6.31 13.29 14.01
CA LEU A 100 6.36 12.88 12.59
C LEU A 100 5.40 13.70 11.71
N PHE A 101 4.47 14.44 12.30
CA PHE A 101 3.42 15.15 11.59
C PHE A 101 3.80 16.43 10.83
N PRO A 102 4.80 17.25 11.20
CA PRO A 102 5.11 18.46 10.43
C PRO A 102 5.60 18.10 9.02
N PHE A 103 6.14 16.90 8.83
CA PHE A 103 6.69 16.46 7.57
C PHE A 103 5.64 15.93 6.60
N ALA A 104 4.47 15.50 7.06
CA ALA A 104 3.50 14.88 6.15
C ALA A 104 3.05 15.82 5.02
N SER A 105 2.82 17.10 5.35
CA SER A 105 2.51 18.12 4.36
C SER A 105 3.68 18.43 3.42
N LEU A 106 4.92 18.43 3.94
CA LEU A 106 6.13 18.63 3.14
C LEU A 106 6.29 17.51 2.11
N PHE A 107 6.10 16.26 2.53
CA PHE A 107 6.19 15.08 1.69
C PHE A 107 5.10 15.10 0.62
N CYS A 108 3.85 15.42 0.98
CA CYS A 108 2.75 15.57 0.03
C CYS A 108 3.07 16.63 -1.03
N LYS A 109 3.53 17.82 -0.61
CA LYS A 109 3.94 18.89 -1.52
C LYS A 109 5.08 18.45 -2.44
N ALA A 110 6.12 17.80 -1.91
CA ALA A 110 7.24 17.32 -2.71
C ALA A 110 6.80 16.25 -3.71
N MET A 111 5.92 15.33 -3.30
CA MET A 111 5.34 14.28 -4.15
C MET A 111 4.64 14.87 -5.38
N THR A 112 3.93 16.00 -5.25
CA THR A 112 3.30 16.67 -6.41
C THR A 112 4.29 17.14 -7.50
N ARG A 113 5.58 17.25 -7.16
CA ARG A 113 6.66 17.59 -8.11
C ARG A 113 7.28 16.36 -8.77
N MET A 114 6.95 15.16 -8.30
CA MET A 114 7.49 13.87 -8.79
C MET A 114 6.53 13.25 -9.80
N SER A 115 6.50 13.79 -11.02
CA SER A 115 5.52 13.42 -12.05
C SER A 115 5.59 11.98 -12.58
N ASN A 116 6.65 11.23 -12.23
CA ASN A 116 6.88 9.85 -12.65
C ASN A 116 6.39 8.80 -11.65
N ILE A 117 5.79 9.22 -10.52
CA ILE A 117 5.21 8.29 -9.56
C ILE A 117 4.01 7.58 -10.19
N ARG A 118 4.06 6.24 -10.16
CA ARG A 118 3.02 5.33 -10.67
C ARG A 118 2.35 4.54 -9.57
N LYS A 119 2.99 4.39 -8.42
CA LYS A 119 2.44 3.61 -7.32
C LYS A 119 2.63 4.32 -5.99
N VAL A 120 1.55 4.42 -5.22
CA VAL A 120 1.60 4.92 -3.86
C VAL A 120 0.96 3.90 -2.93
N VAL A 121 1.64 3.54 -1.85
CA VAL A 121 1.14 2.62 -0.84
C VAL A 121 1.20 3.28 0.53
N PHE A 122 0.07 3.30 1.22
CA PHE A 122 -0.02 3.65 2.63
C PHE A 122 -0.12 2.36 3.43
N SER A 123 0.70 2.21 4.47
CA SER A 123 0.71 1.04 5.33
C SER A 123 0.78 1.44 6.80
N SER A 124 -0.21 1.06 7.60
CA SER A 124 -0.37 1.47 9.01
C SER A 124 -0.22 2.99 9.16
N SER A 125 -1.02 3.72 8.38
CA SER A 125 -0.87 5.17 8.19
C SER A 125 -2.20 5.89 8.27
N PHE A 126 -2.17 7.14 8.73
CA PHE A 126 -3.32 8.02 8.70
C PHE A 126 -3.38 8.80 7.39
N VAL A 127 -4.42 8.54 6.59
CA VAL A 127 -4.68 9.22 5.33
C VAL A 127 -5.57 10.44 5.61
N LYS A 128 -5.15 11.59 5.08
CA LYS A 128 -5.73 12.92 5.33
C LYS A 128 -6.02 13.63 4.02
N THR A 129 -6.74 14.75 4.07
CA THR A 129 -7.04 15.59 2.89
C THR A 129 -5.79 15.92 2.06
N ASP A 130 -4.70 16.38 2.69
CA ASP A 130 -3.45 16.71 1.98
C ASP A 130 -2.88 15.55 1.14
N HIS A 131 -3.04 14.31 1.63
CA HIS A 131 -2.60 13.13 0.90
C HIS A 131 -3.45 12.94 -0.36
N TRP A 132 -4.78 13.10 -0.26
CA TRP A 132 -5.69 13.02 -1.41
C TRP A 132 -5.41 14.10 -2.44
N GLU A 133 -5.22 15.34 -2.01
CA GLU A 133 -4.89 16.45 -2.90
C GLU A 133 -3.59 16.18 -3.65
N ALA A 134 -2.56 15.70 -2.96
CA ALA A 134 -1.29 15.36 -3.59
C ALA A 134 -1.41 14.19 -4.56
N LEU A 135 -2.15 13.12 -4.21
CA LEU A 135 -2.42 12.01 -5.12
C LEU A 135 -3.15 12.47 -6.39
N ALA A 136 -4.06 13.45 -6.26
CA ALA A 136 -4.84 13.97 -7.39
C ALA A 136 -4.01 14.81 -8.38
N GLU A 137 -2.79 15.21 -8.02
CA GLU A 137 -1.83 15.87 -8.92
C GLU A 137 -0.94 14.86 -9.67
N LEU A 138 -0.91 13.59 -9.23
CA LEU A 138 -0.09 12.54 -9.84
C LEU A 138 -0.77 11.96 -11.10
N LYS A 139 -0.52 12.61 -12.24
CA LYS A 139 -1.13 12.23 -13.53
C LYS A 139 -0.75 10.84 -14.05
N GLN A 140 0.35 10.26 -13.56
CA GLN A 140 0.82 8.92 -13.93
C GLN A 140 0.50 7.86 -12.86
N LEU A 141 -0.29 8.19 -11.83
CA LEU A 141 -0.62 7.24 -10.77
C LEU A 141 -1.49 6.10 -11.33
N GLU A 142 -0.96 4.88 -11.28
CA GLU A 142 -1.63 3.67 -11.77
C GLU A 142 -2.12 2.80 -10.61
N ASP A 143 -1.30 2.65 -9.56
CA ASP A 143 -1.56 1.77 -8.41
C ASP A 143 -1.66 2.56 -7.10
N LEU A 144 -2.72 2.30 -6.34
CA LEU A 144 -2.93 2.91 -5.03
C LEU A 144 -3.24 1.84 -3.98
N GLY A 145 -2.43 1.76 -2.93
CA GLY A 145 -2.59 0.78 -1.85
C GLY A 145 -2.86 1.42 -0.50
N PHE A 146 -3.77 0.80 0.27
CA PHE A 146 -4.07 1.13 1.65
C PHE A 146 -4.03 -0.15 2.49
N HIS A 147 -3.06 -0.26 3.37
CA HIS A 147 -2.79 -1.41 4.21
C HIS A 147 -2.94 -0.97 5.67
N PHE A 148 -3.91 -1.49 6.40
CA PHE A 148 -4.17 -1.16 7.81
C PHE A 148 -4.28 0.35 8.07
N CYS A 149 -4.78 1.11 7.09
CA CYS A 149 -4.88 2.57 7.18
C CYS A 149 -6.14 3.01 7.91
N SER A 150 -6.09 4.20 8.50
CA SER A 150 -7.28 4.92 8.95
C SER A 150 -7.41 6.23 8.16
N PHE A 151 -8.64 6.58 7.81
CA PHE A 151 -8.96 7.81 7.08
C PHE A 151 -9.52 8.82 8.08
N ILE A 152 -8.80 9.92 8.29
CA ILE A 152 -9.17 10.92 9.31
C ILE A 152 -10.20 11.89 8.75
N ASP A 153 -10.01 12.29 7.49
CA ASP A 153 -10.84 13.29 6.82
C ASP A 153 -11.70 12.63 5.75
N ASP A 154 -12.88 13.19 5.50
CA ASP A 154 -13.63 12.87 4.30
C ASP A 154 -12.80 13.26 3.09
N PRO A 155 -12.64 12.35 2.12
CA PRO A 155 -11.80 12.65 0.98
C PRO A 155 -12.46 13.75 0.11
N PRO A 156 -11.65 14.60 -0.54
CA PRO A 156 -12.16 15.70 -1.34
C PRO A 156 -12.99 15.18 -2.53
N ASN A 157 -13.84 16.04 -3.08
CA ASN A 157 -14.69 15.72 -4.25
C ASN A 157 -13.89 15.52 -5.56
N LYS A 158 -12.57 15.70 -5.54
CA LYS A 158 -11.71 15.52 -6.71
C LYS A 158 -11.47 14.03 -6.93
N GLU A 159 -11.89 13.54 -8.10
CA GLU A 159 -11.68 12.14 -8.47
C GLU A 159 -10.21 11.88 -8.86
N LEU A 160 -9.67 10.78 -8.35
CA LEU A 160 -8.39 10.19 -8.66
C LEU A 160 -8.55 9.22 -9.82
N THR A 161 -7.76 9.41 -10.85
CA THR A 161 -7.64 8.45 -11.95
C THR A 161 -6.58 7.42 -11.58
N VAL A 162 -7.00 6.22 -11.18
CA VAL A 162 -6.09 5.10 -10.88
C VAL A 162 -6.60 3.83 -11.52
N ARG A 163 -5.70 2.96 -11.96
CA ARG A 163 -6.04 1.70 -12.63
C ARG A 163 -6.29 0.58 -11.64
N SER A 164 -5.62 0.60 -10.50
CA SER A 164 -5.55 -0.52 -9.56
C SER A 164 -5.56 -0.01 -8.13
N VAL A 165 -6.41 -0.61 -7.30
CA VAL A 165 -6.55 -0.27 -5.87
C VAL A 165 -6.38 -1.50 -5.01
N MET A 166 -5.59 -1.37 -3.95
CA MET A 166 -5.33 -2.42 -2.96
C MET A 166 -5.85 -2.01 -1.57
N LEU A 167 -6.68 -2.83 -0.94
CA LEU A 167 -7.31 -2.58 0.36
C LEU A 167 -7.08 -3.75 1.32
N TYR A 168 -6.10 -3.64 2.22
CA TYR A 168 -5.80 -4.68 3.23
C TYR A 168 -6.02 -4.19 4.66
N GLY A 169 -6.73 -4.93 5.50
CA GLY A 169 -6.95 -4.57 6.92
C GLY A 169 -8.40 -4.58 7.41
N PRO A 170 -8.59 -4.51 8.75
CA PRO A 170 -9.86 -4.86 9.39
C PRO A 170 -10.91 -3.74 9.45
N ARG A 171 -10.56 -2.50 9.05
CA ARG A 171 -11.40 -1.32 9.27
C ARG A 171 -11.40 -0.39 8.07
N PHE A 172 -12.08 -0.81 7.02
CA PHE A 172 -12.39 0.09 5.91
C PHE A 172 -13.79 0.67 6.09
N THR A 173 -13.87 1.85 6.70
CA THR A 173 -14.93 2.83 6.38
C THR A 173 -14.66 3.53 5.05
N PHE A 174 -13.65 3.06 4.31
CA PHE A 174 -13.19 3.68 3.10
C PHE A 174 -14.25 3.59 2.02
N THR A 175 -14.75 4.74 1.60
CA THR A 175 -15.60 4.85 0.41
C THR A 175 -14.69 5.23 -0.76
N LEU A 176 -14.72 4.48 -1.87
CA LEU A 176 -14.02 4.85 -3.12
C LEU A 176 -14.64 6.09 -3.81
N ARG A 177 -15.39 6.95 -3.09
CA ARG A 177 -15.93 8.19 -3.66
C ARG A 177 -14.89 9.01 -4.44
N PRO A 178 -13.60 9.08 -4.02
CA PRO A 178 -12.59 9.86 -4.71
C PRO A 178 -11.96 9.11 -5.87
N ILE A 179 -12.41 7.94 -6.29
CA ILE A 179 -11.77 7.21 -7.39
C ILE A 179 -12.66 7.25 -8.62
N ALA A 180 -12.12 7.73 -9.73
CA ALA A 180 -12.79 7.81 -11.01
C ALA A 180 -13.17 6.40 -11.48
N THR A 181 -14.47 6.12 -11.48
CA THR A 181 -15.05 4.79 -11.75
C THR A 181 -14.74 4.26 -13.14
N THR A 182 -14.47 5.17 -14.08
CA THR A 182 -14.15 4.87 -15.47
C THR A 182 -12.73 4.33 -15.67
N SER A 183 -11.82 4.61 -14.73
CA SER A 183 -10.40 4.28 -14.83
C SER A 183 -9.98 3.02 -14.04
N LEU A 184 -10.70 2.72 -12.96
CA LEU A 184 -10.41 1.57 -12.11
C LEU A 184 -10.71 0.27 -12.85
N ARG A 185 -9.72 -0.61 -12.93
CA ARG A 185 -9.77 -1.91 -13.64
C ARG A 185 -9.46 -3.09 -12.74
N SER A 186 -8.62 -2.90 -11.71
CA SER A 186 -8.23 -3.94 -10.76
C SER A 186 -8.54 -3.51 -9.34
N LEU A 187 -9.17 -4.39 -8.57
CA LEU A 187 -9.42 -4.21 -7.14
C LEU A 187 -8.88 -5.43 -6.39
N LYS A 188 -7.97 -5.17 -5.45
CA LYS A 188 -7.43 -6.19 -4.55
C LYS A 188 -7.86 -5.86 -3.15
N ALA A 189 -8.36 -6.84 -2.42
CA ALA A 189 -8.79 -6.64 -1.04
C ALA A 189 -8.49 -7.84 -0.16
N ASP A 190 -8.38 -7.60 1.14
CA ASP A 190 -8.28 -8.68 2.12
C ASP A 190 -9.61 -9.41 2.28
N ILE A 191 -10.71 -8.66 2.43
CA ILE A 191 -12.02 -9.19 2.81
C ILE A 191 -13.12 -8.75 1.83
N VAL A 192 -14.17 -9.55 1.67
CA VAL A 192 -15.27 -9.29 0.74
C VAL A 192 -16.07 -8.05 1.14
N GLU A 193 -16.23 -7.80 2.43
CA GLU A 193 -16.96 -6.65 2.97
C GLU A 193 -16.35 -5.33 2.50
N ALA A 194 -15.02 -5.26 2.43
CA ALA A 194 -14.34 -4.09 1.90
C ALA A 194 -14.71 -3.87 0.41
N VAL A 195 -14.77 -4.94 -0.38
CA VAL A 195 -15.21 -4.87 -1.78
C VAL A 195 -16.67 -4.48 -1.90
N LEU A 196 -17.55 -5.05 -1.09
CA LEU A 196 -18.97 -4.72 -1.06
C LEU A 196 -19.21 -3.24 -0.75
N ASN A 197 -18.53 -2.72 0.27
CA ASN A 197 -18.58 -1.30 0.60
C ASN A 197 -18.16 -0.43 -0.58
N VAL A 198 -17.26 -0.91 -1.43
CA VAL A 198 -16.79 -0.18 -2.61
C VAL A 198 -17.78 -0.25 -3.78
N VAL A 199 -18.25 -1.45 -4.12
CA VAL A 199 -19.06 -1.69 -5.33
C VAL A 199 -20.54 -1.33 -5.18
N THR A 200 -21.04 -1.21 -3.94
CA THR A 200 -22.45 -0.85 -3.68
C THR A 200 -22.73 0.63 -3.89
N PHE A 201 -21.75 1.52 -3.68
CA PHE A 201 -21.96 2.96 -3.84
C PHE A 201 -22.01 3.41 -5.30
N ARG A 202 -21.32 2.73 -6.21
CA ARG A 202 -21.20 3.14 -7.61
C ARG A 202 -21.03 1.92 -8.51
N GLN A 203 -21.53 2.02 -9.73
CA GLN A 203 -21.24 1.03 -10.76
C GLN A 203 -19.78 1.17 -11.21
N LEU A 204 -18.98 0.12 -11.00
CA LEU A 204 -17.56 0.10 -11.33
C LEU A 204 -17.29 -0.83 -12.51
N ALA A 205 -16.40 -0.41 -13.41
CA ALA A 205 -15.92 -1.23 -14.53
C ALA A 205 -14.65 -2.00 -14.12
N ILE A 206 -14.74 -2.79 -13.05
CA ILE A 206 -13.65 -3.65 -12.57
C ILE A 206 -13.60 -4.91 -13.43
N ASP A 207 -12.44 -5.18 -14.00
CA ASP A 207 -12.16 -6.35 -14.82
C ASP A 207 -11.47 -7.45 -13.99
N GLU A 208 -10.73 -7.07 -12.94
CA GLU A 208 -9.97 -7.98 -12.08
C GLU A 208 -10.31 -7.75 -10.59
N LEU A 209 -10.69 -8.82 -9.91
CA LEU A 209 -10.92 -8.84 -8.46
C LEU A 209 -10.05 -9.90 -7.79
N VAL A 210 -9.22 -9.48 -6.84
CA VAL A 210 -8.38 -10.40 -6.04
C VAL A 210 -8.72 -10.26 -4.56
N LEU A 211 -9.07 -11.39 -3.93
CA LEU A 211 -9.34 -11.50 -2.50
C LEU A 211 -8.26 -12.33 -1.83
N HIS A 212 -7.50 -11.68 -0.95
CA HIS A 212 -6.30 -12.25 -0.35
C HIS A 212 -6.57 -13.09 0.90
N ARG A 213 -7.65 -12.82 1.64
CA ARG A 213 -8.05 -13.68 2.76
C ARG A 213 -9.07 -14.72 2.34
N GLN A 214 -9.12 -15.75 3.16
CA GLN A 214 -10.13 -16.79 3.10
C GLN A 214 -11.52 -16.20 3.36
N ILE A 215 -12.46 -16.50 2.46
CA ILE A 215 -13.85 -16.13 2.62
C ILE A 215 -14.58 -17.25 3.36
N PRO A 216 -15.29 -16.96 4.46
CA PRO A 216 -16.02 -17.97 5.23
C PRO A 216 -17.35 -18.39 4.59
N ASP A 217 -17.89 -17.55 3.70
CA ASP A 217 -19.17 -17.77 3.00
C ASP A 217 -19.10 -17.21 1.58
N ILE A 218 -19.67 -17.91 0.61
CA ILE A 218 -19.74 -17.47 -0.78
C ILE A 218 -20.81 -16.38 -1.00
N GLU A 219 -21.84 -16.31 -0.14
CA GLU A 219 -22.99 -15.40 -0.35
C GLU A 219 -22.59 -13.93 -0.54
N PRO A 220 -21.70 -13.33 0.28
CA PRO A 220 -21.24 -11.96 0.08
C PRO A 220 -20.56 -11.75 -1.28
N LEU A 221 -19.84 -12.76 -1.78
CA LEU A 221 -19.17 -12.70 -3.07
C LEU A 221 -20.19 -12.70 -4.23
N LEU A 222 -21.31 -13.40 -4.08
CA LEU A 222 -22.42 -13.36 -5.06
C LEU A 222 -22.98 -11.95 -5.19
N HIS A 223 -23.13 -11.25 -4.07
CA HIS A 223 -23.58 -9.88 -4.06
C HIS A 223 -22.57 -8.96 -4.76
N VAL A 224 -21.25 -9.17 -4.59
CA VAL A 224 -20.22 -8.45 -5.35
C VAL A 224 -20.40 -8.62 -6.87
N PHE A 225 -20.66 -9.84 -7.37
CA PHE A 225 -20.83 -10.06 -8.82
C PHE A 225 -22.01 -9.31 -9.41
N GLN A 226 -23.09 -9.15 -8.65
CA GLN A 226 -24.27 -8.39 -9.12
C GLN A 226 -23.89 -6.93 -9.42
N HIS A 227 -22.91 -6.38 -8.71
CA HIS A 227 -22.42 -5.02 -8.92
C HIS A 227 -21.26 -4.91 -9.94
N LEU A 228 -20.63 -6.01 -10.33
CA LEU A 228 -19.47 -6.04 -11.22
C LEU A 228 -19.75 -6.81 -12.52
N PRO A 229 -20.60 -6.26 -13.42
CA PRO A 229 -20.95 -6.96 -14.67
C PRO A 229 -19.75 -7.16 -15.60
N ASN A 230 -18.72 -6.32 -15.52
CA ASN A 230 -17.57 -6.40 -16.43
C ASN A 230 -16.44 -7.29 -15.92
N LEU A 231 -16.61 -7.92 -14.75
CA LEU A 231 -15.56 -8.72 -14.14
C LEU A 231 -15.17 -9.89 -15.05
N GLN A 232 -13.87 -10.00 -15.34
CA GLN A 232 -13.30 -11.04 -16.21
C GLN A 232 -12.37 -11.98 -15.45
N ILE A 233 -11.66 -11.45 -14.45
CA ILE A 233 -10.66 -12.18 -13.67
C ILE A 233 -11.07 -12.13 -12.21
N LEU A 234 -11.12 -13.29 -11.59
CA LEU A 234 -11.42 -13.42 -10.17
C LEU A 234 -10.42 -14.36 -9.51
N SER A 235 -9.83 -13.94 -8.40
CA SER A 235 -8.99 -14.81 -7.57
C SER A 235 -9.41 -14.70 -6.12
N PHE A 236 -9.72 -15.81 -5.47
CA PHE A 236 -10.05 -15.82 -4.04
C PHE A 236 -9.71 -17.14 -3.36
N SER A 237 -9.82 -17.12 -2.03
CA SER A 237 -9.57 -18.29 -1.19
C SER A 237 -10.83 -18.69 -0.42
N LEU A 238 -11.16 -19.98 -0.34
CA LEU A 238 -12.28 -20.51 0.43
C LEU A 238 -11.84 -21.43 1.55
N SER A 239 -12.66 -21.52 2.60
CA SER A 239 -12.58 -22.61 3.56
C SER A 239 -13.22 -23.87 3.03
N ARG A 240 -12.69 -25.03 3.41
CA ARG A 240 -13.30 -26.32 3.08
C ARG A 240 -14.75 -26.40 3.60
N GLN A 241 -15.03 -25.81 4.75
CA GLN A 241 -16.38 -25.74 5.33
C GLN A 241 -17.33 -24.92 4.44
N ALA A 242 -16.89 -23.75 3.99
CA ALA A 242 -17.64 -22.89 3.06
C ALA A 242 -17.89 -23.59 1.72
N LEU A 243 -16.89 -24.34 1.23
CA LEU A 243 -17.02 -25.09 0.00
C LEU A 243 -18.09 -26.18 0.15
N ALA A 244 -18.03 -26.98 1.22
CA ALA A 244 -18.99 -28.05 1.48
C ALA A 244 -20.43 -27.55 1.62
N SER A 245 -20.66 -26.41 2.29
CA SER A 245 -21.99 -25.80 2.40
C SER A 245 -22.51 -25.23 1.07
N SER A 246 -21.60 -24.80 0.19
CA SER A 246 -21.93 -24.17 -1.09
C SER A 246 -22.24 -25.17 -2.21
N TYR A 247 -21.63 -26.37 -2.19
CA TYR A 247 -21.76 -27.38 -3.24
C TYR A 247 -23.21 -27.87 -3.48
N GLY A 248 -24.09 -27.73 -2.48
CA GLY A 248 -25.52 -28.05 -2.63
C GLY A 248 -26.39 -26.92 -3.18
N LYS A 249 -25.91 -25.66 -3.12
CA LYS A 249 -26.72 -24.47 -3.42
C LYS A 249 -26.32 -23.75 -4.71
N LEU A 250 -25.06 -23.84 -5.13
CA LEU A 250 -24.51 -22.98 -6.18
C LEU A 250 -23.83 -23.81 -7.25
N SER A 251 -24.40 -23.79 -8.46
CA SER A 251 -23.63 -24.12 -9.65
C SER A 251 -22.65 -22.97 -9.88
N LEU A 252 -21.45 -23.05 -9.30
CA LEU A 252 -20.35 -22.11 -9.55
C LEU A 252 -20.16 -21.89 -11.06
N LYS A 253 -20.41 -22.94 -11.86
CA LYS A 253 -20.41 -22.89 -13.32
C LYS A 253 -21.39 -21.86 -13.91
N ARG A 254 -22.56 -21.63 -13.31
CA ARG A 254 -23.54 -20.61 -13.76
C ARG A 254 -23.14 -19.19 -13.38
N LEU A 255 -22.41 -19.02 -12.28
CA LEU A 255 -21.96 -17.70 -11.81
C LEU A 255 -20.77 -17.17 -12.62
N PHE A 256 -19.93 -18.09 -13.09
CA PHE A 256 -18.67 -17.76 -13.74
C PHE A 256 -18.70 -17.88 -15.26
N THR A 257 -19.87 -18.03 -15.89
CA THR A 257 -19.97 -18.07 -17.36
C THR A 257 -19.42 -16.83 -18.05
N ARG A 258 -19.32 -15.71 -17.32
CA ARG A 258 -18.81 -14.43 -17.80
C ARG A 258 -17.31 -14.25 -17.54
N LEU A 259 -16.73 -15.02 -16.61
CA LEU A 259 -15.32 -14.89 -16.27
C LEU A 259 -14.47 -15.50 -17.37
N ARG A 260 -13.43 -14.76 -17.77
CA ARG A 260 -12.37 -15.26 -18.63
C ARG A 260 -11.40 -16.14 -17.86
N SER A 261 -11.14 -15.81 -16.59
CA SER A 261 -10.22 -16.53 -15.72
C SER A 261 -10.73 -16.54 -14.28
N PHE A 262 -10.57 -17.68 -13.62
CA PHE A 262 -10.98 -17.85 -12.23
C PHE A 262 -9.99 -18.73 -11.46
N THR A 263 -9.47 -18.21 -10.35
CA THR A 263 -8.58 -18.93 -9.43
C THR A 263 -9.23 -19.08 -8.06
N MET A 264 -9.37 -20.32 -7.60
CA MET A 264 -9.89 -20.65 -6.28
C MET A 264 -8.85 -21.42 -5.48
N ASN A 265 -8.38 -20.85 -4.39
CA ASN A 265 -7.51 -21.55 -3.46
C ASN A 265 -8.34 -22.12 -2.29
N VAL A 266 -8.32 -23.43 -2.10
CA VAL A 266 -9.02 -24.06 -0.96
C VAL A 266 -8.02 -24.28 0.16
N PHE A 267 -8.21 -23.58 1.28
CA PHE A 267 -7.36 -23.74 2.46
C PHE A 267 -7.94 -24.79 3.42
N ASP A 268 -7.10 -25.75 3.81
CA ASP A 268 -7.39 -26.71 4.86
C ASP A 268 -6.79 -26.21 6.18
N ALA A 269 -7.64 -25.64 7.05
CA ALA A 269 -7.20 -25.13 8.36
C ALA A 269 -6.87 -26.26 9.36
N HIS A 270 -7.05 -27.53 8.98
CA HIS A 270 -6.87 -28.69 9.86
C HIS A 270 -5.61 -29.52 9.57
N VAL A 271 -4.60 -28.97 8.89
CA VAL A 271 -3.25 -29.54 8.98
C VAL A 271 -2.55 -28.84 10.14
N PRO A 272 -2.39 -29.49 11.32
CA PRO A 272 -1.54 -28.94 12.36
C PRO A 272 -0.16 -28.78 11.74
N ARG A 273 0.42 -27.57 11.82
CA ARG A 273 1.85 -27.41 11.57
C ARG A 273 2.56 -28.22 12.64
N HIS A 274 2.98 -29.43 12.31
CA HIS A 274 4.02 -30.07 13.07
C HIS A 274 5.30 -29.30 12.76
N ASP A 275 5.71 -28.47 13.71
CA ASP A 275 7.06 -27.89 13.75
C ASP A 275 8.04 -29.04 13.94
N ASN A 276 8.47 -29.66 12.83
CA ASN A 276 9.80 -30.20 12.60
C ASN A 276 9.85 -30.89 11.24
N ASP A 277 10.95 -30.65 10.56
CA ASP A 277 11.45 -31.27 9.34
C ASP A 277 11.08 -30.62 7.99
N ASP A 278 12.15 -30.39 7.23
CA ASP A 278 12.23 -29.85 5.87
C ASP A 278 11.26 -30.55 4.92
N ILE A 279 10.09 -29.95 4.71
CA ILE A 279 9.16 -30.35 3.65
C ILE A 279 8.95 -29.18 2.70
N LYS A 280 9.46 -29.37 1.47
CA LYS A 280 9.13 -28.54 0.31
C LYS A 280 7.61 -28.46 0.17
N MET A 281 7.05 -27.27 0.34
CA MET A 281 5.65 -27.01 0.02
C MET A 281 5.42 -27.25 -1.48
N TYR A 282 4.63 -28.27 -1.81
CA TYR A 282 3.95 -28.33 -3.10
C TYR A 282 2.64 -27.53 -2.99
N PRO A 283 2.28 -26.68 -3.97
CA PRO A 283 0.99 -26.02 -3.98
C PRO A 283 -0.14 -27.06 -4.09
N ILE A 284 -1.12 -26.97 -3.19
CA ILE A 284 -2.40 -27.65 -3.29
C ILE A 284 -3.17 -27.01 -4.44
N SER A 285 -3.33 -27.78 -5.52
CA SER A 285 -4.25 -27.62 -6.66
C SER A 285 -4.69 -26.19 -7.00
N VAL A 286 -3.98 -25.54 -7.93
CA VAL A 286 -4.65 -24.61 -8.84
C VAL A 286 -5.64 -25.47 -9.63
N MET A 287 -6.95 -25.32 -9.40
CA MET A 287 -7.90 -25.77 -10.40
C MET A 287 -7.75 -24.83 -11.60
N ASP A 288 -6.77 -25.12 -12.46
CA ASP A 288 -6.66 -24.53 -13.78
C ASP A 288 -7.74 -25.20 -14.62
N LEU A 289 -8.97 -24.71 -14.48
CA LEU A 289 -10.05 -25.04 -15.40
C LEU A 289 -9.66 -24.36 -16.72
N GLY A 290 -8.84 -25.03 -17.53
CA GLY A 290 -8.44 -24.59 -18.87
C GLY A 290 -9.65 -24.25 -19.75
N PRO A 291 -9.46 -23.84 -21.02
CA PRO A 291 -10.54 -23.31 -21.85
C PRO A 291 -11.57 -24.41 -22.17
N PHE A 292 -12.57 -24.55 -21.30
CA PHE A 292 -13.76 -25.35 -21.53
C PHE A 292 -14.75 -24.52 -22.35
N LEU A 293 -14.39 -24.30 -23.61
CA LEU A 293 -15.32 -23.90 -24.67
C LEU A 293 -15.68 -25.14 -25.48
N ALA A 294 -16.82 -25.75 -25.12
CA ALA A 294 -17.77 -26.42 -26.00
C ALA A 294 -19.09 -26.57 -25.25
#